data_AF-F7V6R7-F1
#
_entry.id   AF-F7V6R7-F1
#
_cell.length_a   1.000
_cell.length_b   1.000
_cell.length_c   1.000
_cell.angle_alpha   90.00
_cell.angle_beta   90.00
_cell.angle_gamma   90.00
#
_symmetry.space_group_name_H-M   'P 1'
#
loop_
_entity.id
_entity.type
_entity.pdbx_description
1 polymer ?
#
loop_
_entity_poly.entity_id
_entity_poly.type
_entity_poly.pdbx_seq_one_letter_code
_entity_poly.pdbx_strand_id
1 'polypeptide(L)'
;MADFKFEPMRSFIYVNCAKEDYRPKLQRWLYKTHVPDSIGQFEPYVTKYAFYPSFPTPPEGERFGYCSMQLTEHHWMVSDFDERLGIKAIAETFPPEVLLWQGNITEGMLEAMKKNGGAPGDDGGDSGNEARSTNMEGANPFIFCFAPYWWEDDIKGKGRTIEDGANYRWNVAIGYPEGVSAEEGDRWLFEEVIPVFEAAPECTRILHSKVKKEINGGSGMEHILEFWFENQSGWYQTAVEATKTLKKPAWAQQDQFPFLKPYHKFISVAVADFTMANNLVNYHGYIPRR
;
A
#
# COMPACT_ATOMS: atom_id res chain seq x y z
N MET A 1 13.58 7.10 32.37
CA MET A 1 13.11 6.34 31.19
C MET A 1 13.50 7.15 29.96
N ALA A 2 13.84 6.50 28.85
CA ALA A 2 14.09 7.22 27.60
C ALA A 2 12.76 7.72 27.01
N ASP A 3 12.78 8.89 26.37
CA ASP A 3 11.60 9.49 25.76
C ASP A 3 11.10 8.68 24.55
N PHE A 4 9.84 8.88 24.17
CA PHE A 4 9.34 8.50 22.84
C PHE A 4 9.51 9.69 21.90
N LYS A 5 10.16 9.47 20.75
CA LYS A 5 10.32 10.50 19.74
C LYS A 5 8.96 10.82 19.12
N PHE A 6 8.57 12.09 19.14
CA PHE A 6 7.43 12.55 18.35
C PHE A 6 7.76 12.45 16.86
N GLU A 7 7.01 11.64 16.12
CA GLU A 7 7.29 11.30 14.73
C GLU A 7 6.00 11.20 13.91
N PRO A 8 5.42 12.35 13.50
CA PRO A 8 4.18 12.37 12.73
C PRO A 8 4.37 11.78 11.32
N MET A 9 3.66 10.69 11.02
CA MET A 9 3.83 9.94 9.76
C MET A 9 2.52 9.41 9.20
N ARG A 10 2.33 9.51 7.89
CA ARG A 10 1.26 8.81 7.16
C ARG A 10 1.84 7.50 6.65
N SER A 11 1.09 6.42 6.78
CA SER A 11 1.53 5.14 6.22
C SER A 11 0.47 4.50 5.32
N PHE A 12 0.97 3.66 4.42
CA PHE A 12 0.24 3.08 3.31
C PHE A 12 0.50 1.58 3.28
N ILE A 13 -0.54 0.78 3.43
CA ILE A 13 -0.51 -0.65 3.20
C ILE A 13 -1.37 -0.95 1.97
N TYR A 14 -0.76 -1.60 0.98
CA TYR A 14 -1.42 -1.99 -0.25
C TYR A 14 -1.99 -3.41 -0.09
N VAL A 15 -3.28 -3.50 0.21
CA VAL A 15 -3.93 -4.78 0.53
C VAL A 15 -4.53 -5.38 -0.74
N ASN A 16 -3.95 -6.48 -1.22
CA ASN A 16 -4.49 -7.22 -2.34
C ASN A 16 -5.54 -8.26 -1.89
N CYS A 17 -6.39 -8.71 -2.81
CA CYS A 17 -7.14 -9.95 -2.68
C CYS A 17 -6.76 -10.85 -3.86
N ALA A 18 -6.00 -11.91 -3.59
CA ALA A 18 -5.35 -12.73 -4.63
C ALA A 18 -6.35 -13.49 -5.52
N LYS A 19 -7.54 -13.81 -5.00
CA LYS A 19 -8.63 -14.49 -5.72
C LYS A 19 -9.98 -13.99 -5.19
N GLU A 20 -10.99 -13.91 -6.05
CA GLU A 20 -12.35 -13.48 -5.63
C GLU A 20 -12.97 -14.40 -4.56
N ASP A 21 -12.67 -15.70 -4.57
CA ASP A 21 -13.13 -16.67 -3.56
C ASP A 21 -12.61 -16.38 -2.14
N TYR A 22 -11.56 -15.56 -2.04
CA TYR A 22 -11.00 -15.09 -0.77
C TYR A 22 -11.65 -13.80 -0.28
N ARG A 23 -12.28 -13.02 -1.16
CA ARG A 23 -12.84 -11.70 -0.83
C ARG A 23 -13.80 -11.73 0.36
N PRO A 24 -14.79 -12.65 0.45
CA PRO A 24 -15.69 -12.68 1.61
C PRO A 24 -14.97 -13.00 2.93
N LYS A 25 -13.89 -13.79 2.89
CA LYS A 25 -13.12 -14.19 4.07
C LYS A 25 -12.21 -13.05 4.53
N LEU A 26 -11.42 -12.50 3.60
CA LEU A 26 -10.50 -11.39 3.87
C LEU A 26 -11.26 -10.14 4.32
N GLN A 27 -12.33 -9.76 3.61
CA GLN A 27 -13.13 -8.59 3.97
C GLN A 27 -13.80 -8.79 5.34
N ARG A 28 -14.33 -9.98 5.64
CA ARG A 28 -14.87 -10.26 6.97
C ARG A 28 -13.79 -10.10 8.04
N TRP A 29 -12.60 -10.65 7.85
CA TRP A 29 -11.51 -10.52 8.83
C TRP A 29 -11.13 -9.05 9.04
N LEU A 30 -10.93 -8.29 7.95
CA LEU A 30 -10.60 -6.87 8.01
C LEU A 30 -11.61 -6.08 8.85
N TYR A 31 -12.90 -6.18 8.53
CA TYR A 31 -13.94 -5.34 9.15
C TYR A 31 -14.48 -5.90 10.48
N LYS A 32 -14.43 -7.21 10.71
CA LYS A 32 -14.97 -7.82 11.93
C LYS A 32 -13.92 -7.97 13.03
N THR A 33 -12.69 -8.27 12.65
CA THR A 33 -11.63 -8.71 13.58
C THR A 33 -10.51 -7.69 13.62
N HIS A 34 -9.93 -7.33 12.47
CA HIS A 34 -8.75 -6.48 12.44
C HIS A 34 -9.04 -5.07 12.93
N VAL A 35 -10.15 -4.43 12.50
CA VAL A 35 -10.48 -3.07 12.96
C VAL A 35 -10.53 -2.92 14.49
N PRO A 36 -11.31 -3.72 15.25
CA PRO A 36 -11.33 -3.57 16.71
C PRO A 36 -10.00 -3.93 17.38
N ASP A 37 -9.27 -4.93 16.89
CA ASP A 37 -7.93 -5.28 17.41
C ASP A 37 -6.95 -4.11 17.22
N SER A 38 -6.90 -3.54 16.00
CA SER A 38 -6.05 -2.40 15.65
C SER A 38 -6.36 -1.16 16.48
N ILE A 39 -7.64 -0.78 16.59
CA ILE A 39 -8.06 0.36 17.42
C ILE A 39 -7.65 0.14 18.88
N GLY A 40 -7.89 -1.06 19.42
CA GLY A 40 -7.53 -1.41 20.79
C GLY A 40 -6.02 -1.32 21.08
N GLN A 41 -5.17 -1.36 20.06
CA GLN A 41 -3.72 -1.21 20.20
C GLN A 41 -3.26 0.25 20.09
N PHE A 42 -3.73 0.98 19.08
CA PHE A 42 -3.09 2.24 18.69
C PHE A 42 -3.94 3.50 18.87
N GLU A 43 -5.20 3.40 19.32
CA GLU A 43 -6.07 4.57 19.53
C GLU A 43 -5.36 5.76 20.24
N PRO A 44 -4.51 5.56 21.26
CA PRO A 44 -3.88 6.68 21.96
C PRO A 44 -2.83 7.47 21.15
N TYR A 45 -2.32 6.93 20.03
CA TYR A 45 -1.20 7.54 19.28
C TYR A 45 -1.34 7.46 17.75
N VAL A 46 -2.45 6.94 17.24
CA VAL A 46 -2.86 7.04 15.83
C VAL A 46 -4.04 7.98 15.73
N THR A 47 -3.85 9.09 15.02
CA THR A 47 -4.86 10.16 14.89
C THR A 47 -5.90 9.87 13.82
N LYS A 48 -5.62 8.94 12.90
CA LYS A 48 -6.54 8.49 11.86
C LYS A 48 -6.17 7.07 11.42
N TYR A 49 -7.19 6.22 11.32
CA TYR A 49 -7.12 4.88 10.73
C TYR A 49 -8.26 4.74 9.72
N ALA A 50 -7.93 4.46 8.46
CA ALA A 50 -8.93 4.42 7.39
C ALA A 50 -8.64 3.35 6.35
N PHE A 51 -9.70 2.82 5.76
CA PHE A 51 -9.63 1.94 4.59
C PHE A 51 -10.21 2.66 3.39
N TYR A 52 -9.52 2.66 2.26
CA TYR A 52 -10.03 3.14 0.99
C TYR A 52 -10.17 1.95 0.04
N PRO A 53 -11.39 1.39 -0.11
CA PRO A 53 -11.60 0.26 -0.99
C PRO A 53 -11.18 0.58 -2.42
N SER A 54 -10.55 -0.39 -3.07
CA SER A 54 -10.10 -0.25 -4.45
C SER A 54 -11.30 -0.13 -5.38
N PHE A 55 -11.19 0.72 -6.40
CA PHE A 55 -12.01 0.57 -7.61
C PHE A 55 -11.74 -0.80 -8.26
N PRO A 56 -12.64 -1.28 -9.14
CA PRO A 56 -12.38 -2.48 -9.93
C PRO A 56 -11.01 -2.42 -10.60
N THR A 57 -10.31 -3.55 -10.63
CA THR A 57 -9.00 -3.66 -11.28
C THR A 57 -9.14 -3.20 -12.74
N PRO A 58 -8.40 -2.17 -13.16
CA PRO A 58 -8.51 -1.67 -14.51
C PRO A 58 -7.81 -2.63 -15.50
N PRO A 59 -8.05 -2.51 -16.82
CA PRO A 59 -7.33 -3.29 -17.82
C PRO A 59 -5.82 -3.19 -17.63
N GLU A 60 -5.13 -4.33 -17.66
CA GLU A 60 -3.69 -4.44 -17.37
C GLU A 60 -3.25 -4.07 -15.94
N GLY A 61 -4.17 -3.85 -15.00
CA GLY A 61 -3.85 -3.50 -13.61
C GLY A 61 -2.89 -4.47 -12.92
N GLU A 62 -2.95 -5.76 -13.24
CA GLU A 62 -2.02 -6.78 -12.70
C GLU A 62 -0.55 -6.41 -12.92
N ARG A 63 -0.26 -5.76 -14.06
CA ARG A 63 1.08 -5.33 -14.47
C ARG A 63 1.66 -4.20 -13.59
N PHE A 64 0.77 -3.51 -12.88
CA PHE A 64 1.04 -2.43 -11.94
C PHE A 64 0.91 -2.89 -10.48
N GLY A 65 0.89 -4.20 -10.21
CA GLY A 65 0.70 -4.72 -8.86
C GLY A 65 -0.59 -4.19 -8.22
N TYR A 66 -1.69 -4.17 -8.97
CA TYR A 66 -2.92 -3.55 -8.50
C TYR A 66 -3.55 -4.35 -7.34
N CYS A 67 -3.71 -3.70 -6.19
CA CYS A 67 -4.32 -4.25 -5.00
C CYS A 67 -5.84 -4.18 -5.08
N SER A 68 -6.50 -5.33 -5.20
CA SER A 68 -7.94 -5.44 -5.48
C SER A 68 -8.84 -5.37 -4.23
N MET A 69 -8.28 -5.17 -3.02
CA MET A 69 -9.06 -4.99 -1.80
C MET A 69 -9.13 -3.52 -1.39
N GLN A 70 -8.02 -2.92 -0.95
CA GLN A 70 -8.00 -1.55 -0.45
C GLN A 70 -6.58 -0.97 -0.28
N LEU A 71 -6.52 0.35 -0.12
CA LEU A 71 -5.46 1.02 0.60
C LEU A 71 -5.83 1.09 2.09
N THR A 72 -4.95 0.62 2.97
CA THR A 72 -5.08 0.85 4.41
C THR A 72 -4.15 1.99 4.82
N GLU A 73 -4.71 3.00 5.46
CA GLU A 73 -4.03 4.24 5.82
C GLU A 73 -4.03 4.44 7.34
N HIS A 74 -2.88 4.83 7.88
CA HIS A 74 -2.73 5.24 9.27
C HIS A 74 -2.00 6.58 9.37
N HIS A 75 -2.30 7.33 10.43
CA HIS A 75 -1.62 8.57 10.78
C HIS A 75 -1.04 8.45 12.20
N TRP A 76 0.26 8.22 12.29
CA TRP A 76 0.98 7.93 13.53
C TRP A 76 1.55 9.19 14.17
N MET A 77 1.64 9.22 15.49
CA MET A 77 2.33 10.27 16.26
C MET A 77 3.73 9.82 16.74
N VAL A 78 4.00 8.52 16.71
CA VAL A 78 5.26 7.86 17.06
C VAL A 78 5.50 6.70 16.08
N SER A 79 6.74 6.20 15.98
CA SER A 79 7.01 5.02 15.14
C SER A 79 6.42 3.75 15.74
N ASP A 80 5.58 3.05 14.97
CA ASP A 80 5.07 1.71 15.29
C ASP A 80 6.18 0.64 15.34
N PHE A 81 7.37 0.97 14.80
CA PHE A 81 8.56 0.13 14.79
C PHE A 81 9.56 0.46 15.91
N ASP A 82 9.21 1.33 16.86
CA ASP A 82 9.96 1.41 18.12
C ASP A 82 9.79 0.08 18.87
N GLU A 83 10.90 -0.57 19.24
CA GLU A 83 10.88 -1.91 19.86
C GLU A 83 9.96 -2.00 21.09
N ARG A 84 9.79 -0.88 21.81
CA ARG A 84 8.92 -0.80 23.00
C ARG A 84 7.44 -0.99 22.66
N LEU A 85 7.02 -0.70 21.42
CA LEU A 85 5.66 -0.93 20.92
C LEU A 85 5.41 -2.40 20.53
N GLY A 86 6.44 -3.25 20.55
CA GLY A 86 6.27 -4.70 20.39
C GLY A 86 5.57 -5.38 21.58
N ILE A 87 5.45 -4.70 22.72
CA ILE A 87 4.74 -5.21 23.90
C ILE A 87 3.29 -4.72 23.88
N LYS A 88 2.36 -5.65 23.62
CA LYS A 88 0.93 -5.35 23.58
C LYS A 88 0.18 -6.21 24.59
N ALA A 89 -0.73 -5.60 25.34
CA ALA A 89 -1.54 -6.32 26.33
C ALA A 89 -2.41 -7.41 25.68
N ILE A 90 -2.90 -7.12 24.47
CA ILE A 90 -3.68 -8.04 23.64
C ILE A 90 -3.06 -8.04 22.24
N ALA A 91 -2.59 -9.20 21.79
CA ALA A 91 -2.05 -9.39 20.44
C ALA A 91 -3.19 -9.39 19.40
N GLU A 92 -2.82 -9.15 18.13
CA GLU A 92 -3.77 -9.17 17.02
C GLU A 92 -4.22 -10.59 16.71
N THR A 93 -5.52 -10.79 16.45
CA THR A 93 -6.02 -12.05 15.89
C THR A 93 -5.67 -12.11 14.40
N PHE A 94 -4.49 -12.60 14.08
CA PHE A 94 -3.95 -12.65 12.71
C PHE A 94 -3.73 -14.10 12.26
N PRO A 95 -4.72 -14.77 11.64
CA PRO A 95 -4.52 -16.12 11.10
C PRO A 95 -3.67 -16.08 9.82
N PRO A 96 -2.80 -17.08 9.58
CA PRO A 96 -1.91 -17.12 8.40
C PRO A 96 -2.69 -17.18 7.08
N GLU A 97 -3.96 -17.60 7.10
CA GLU A 97 -4.85 -17.49 5.95
C GLU A 97 -4.98 -16.07 5.40
N VAL A 98 -4.85 -15.03 6.23
CA VAL A 98 -4.87 -13.63 5.75
C VAL A 98 -3.72 -13.37 4.79
N LEU A 99 -2.52 -13.87 5.09
CA LEU A 99 -1.36 -13.78 4.19
C LEU A 99 -1.64 -14.53 2.88
N LEU A 100 -2.29 -15.69 2.93
CA LEU A 100 -2.69 -16.42 1.72
C LEU A 100 -3.69 -15.59 0.89
N TRP A 101 -4.71 -15.02 1.53
CA TRP A 101 -5.75 -14.25 0.86
C TRP A 101 -5.21 -12.99 0.19
N GLN A 102 -4.19 -12.38 0.79
CA GLN A 102 -3.49 -11.22 0.23
C GLN A 102 -2.42 -11.59 -0.81
N GLY A 103 -2.08 -12.88 -0.95
CA GLY A 103 -1.04 -13.36 -1.87
C GLY A 103 0.39 -13.25 -1.32
N ASN A 104 0.52 -13.07 0.00
CA ASN A 104 1.82 -12.98 0.68
C ASN A 104 2.47 -14.34 0.96
N ILE A 105 1.68 -15.40 0.94
CA ILE A 105 2.15 -16.79 0.97
C ILE A 105 1.33 -17.63 -0.02
N THR A 106 1.87 -18.79 -0.39
CA THR A 106 1.15 -19.77 -1.23
C THR A 106 0.36 -20.76 -0.37
N GLU A 107 -0.56 -21.51 -0.99
CA GLU A 107 -1.30 -22.59 -0.31
C GLU A 107 -0.34 -23.64 0.27
N GLY A 108 0.71 -24.02 -0.48
CA GLY A 108 1.72 -24.96 0.00
C GLY A 108 2.51 -24.45 1.21
N MET A 109 2.79 -23.14 1.26
CA MET A 109 3.43 -22.51 2.43
C MET A 109 2.50 -22.52 3.64
N LEU A 110 1.21 -22.22 3.45
CA LEU A 110 0.22 -22.28 4.53
C LEU A 110 0.12 -23.69 5.12
N GLU A 111 0.07 -24.72 4.28
CA GLU A 111 0.04 -26.11 4.74
C GLU A 111 1.33 -26.50 5.48
N ALA A 112 2.48 -26.01 5.03
CA ALA A 112 3.75 -26.20 5.74
C ALA A 112 3.74 -25.53 7.12
N MET A 113 3.25 -24.28 7.24
CA MET A 113 3.12 -23.58 8.52
C MET A 113 2.19 -24.32 9.49
N LYS A 114 1.02 -24.79 9.00
CA LYS A 114 0.07 -25.55 9.82
C LYS A 114 0.67 -26.86 10.37
N LYS A 115 1.57 -27.49 9.61
CA LYS A 115 2.19 -28.75 10.00
C LYS A 115 3.41 -28.57 10.91
N ASN A 116 4.21 -27.55 10.65
CA ASN A 116 5.55 -27.41 11.23
C ASN A 116 5.68 -26.24 12.21
N GLY A 117 4.65 -25.41 12.36
CA GLY A 117 4.76 -24.09 12.98
C GLY A 117 5.43 -23.07 12.04
N GLY A 118 5.71 -21.88 12.56
CA GLY A 118 6.29 -20.75 11.82
C GLY A 118 5.25 -19.80 11.24
N ALA A 119 4.01 -19.82 11.76
CA ALA A 119 3.06 -18.75 11.54
C ALA A 119 3.47 -17.50 12.37
N PRO A 120 3.09 -16.29 11.93
CA PRO A 120 3.35 -15.08 12.71
C PRO A 120 2.84 -15.21 14.16
N GLY A 121 3.73 -14.96 15.13
CA GLY A 121 3.48 -15.08 16.56
C GLY A 121 3.88 -16.43 17.19
N ASP A 122 4.24 -17.46 16.41
CA ASP A 122 4.60 -18.78 16.94
C ASP A 122 5.86 -18.74 17.84
N ASP A 123 6.81 -17.82 17.56
CA ASP A 123 8.05 -17.65 18.32
C ASP A 123 7.92 -16.65 19.48
N GLY A 124 6.70 -16.22 19.82
CA GLY A 124 6.41 -15.33 20.94
C GLY A 124 6.64 -13.83 20.66
N GLY A 125 6.91 -13.45 19.41
CA GLY A 125 6.93 -12.05 18.95
C GLY A 125 5.52 -11.51 18.66
N ASP A 126 5.45 -10.25 18.23
CA ASP A 126 4.18 -9.61 17.85
C ASP A 126 3.71 -10.14 16.49
N SER A 127 2.67 -10.97 16.51
CA SER A 127 2.11 -11.63 15.32
C SER A 127 1.78 -10.65 14.20
N GLY A 128 1.29 -9.46 14.53
CA GLY A 128 0.97 -8.41 13.57
C GLY A 128 2.21 -7.84 12.88
N ASN A 129 3.23 -7.44 13.66
CA ASN A 129 4.48 -6.88 13.13
C ASN A 129 5.25 -7.90 12.28
N GLU A 130 5.27 -9.16 12.70
CA GLU A 130 5.84 -10.26 11.92
C GLU A 130 5.07 -10.47 10.60
N ALA A 131 3.73 -10.51 10.65
CA ALA A 131 2.90 -10.65 9.46
C ALA A 131 3.10 -9.49 8.47
N ARG A 132 3.18 -8.26 8.98
CA ARG A 132 3.44 -7.04 8.18
C ARG A 132 4.87 -6.94 7.61
N SER A 133 5.75 -7.86 8.01
CA SER A 133 7.12 -7.99 7.49
C SER A 133 7.30 -9.19 6.55
N THR A 134 6.21 -9.90 6.21
CA THR A 134 6.26 -11.11 5.37
C THR A 134 6.90 -10.81 4.00
N ASN A 135 7.97 -11.54 3.68
CA ASN A 135 8.65 -11.49 2.38
C ASN A 135 9.18 -12.88 2.03
N MET A 136 8.32 -13.73 1.47
CA MET A 136 8.61 -15.13 1.16
C MET A 136 8.93 -15.32 -0.32
N GLU A 137 10.02 -16.03 -0.62
CA GLU A 137 10.38 -16.35 -2.00
C GLU A 137 9.26 -17.13 -2.70
N GLY A 138 8.85 -16.68 -3.89
CA GLY A 138 7.74 -17.29 -4.64
C GLY A 138 6.35 -16.76 -4.27
N ALA A 139 6.26 -15.77 -3.37
CA ALA A 139 5.04 -15.01 -3.08
C ALA A 139 5.29 -13.50 -3.11
N ASN A 140 4.24 -12.70 -2.96
CA ASN A 140 4.36 -11.24 -2.93
C ASN A 140 4.76 -10.74 -1.53
N PRO A 141 5.64 -9.74 -1.39
CA PRO A 141 5.94 -9.17 -0.08
C PRO A 141 4.75 -8.38 0.49
N PHE A 142 4.72 -8.25 1.81
CA PHE A 142 3.85 -7.28 2.46
C PHE A 142 4.46 -5.88 2.30
N ILE A 143 3.75 -4.98 1.62
CA ILE A 143 4.22 -3.61 1.40
C ILE A 143 3.58 -2.67 2.41
N PHE A 144 4.43 -2.11 3.29
CA PHE A 144 4.03 -1.13 4.29
C PHE A 144 4.95 0.08 4.23
N CYS A 145 4.52 1.14 3.54
CA CYS A 145 5.35 2.33 3.35
C CYS A 145 4.97 3.43 4.35
N PHE A 146 5.98 4.12 4.88
CA PHE A 146 5.81 5.31 5.72
C PHE A 146 6.28 6.55 4.97
N ALA A 147 5.57 7.66 5.14
CA ALA A 147 5.89 8.96 4.58
C ALA A 147 5.55 10.06 5.61
N PRO A 148 5.99 11.32 5.41
CA PRO A 148 5.47 12.45 6.15
C PRO A 148 3.94 12.58 5.99
N TYR A 149 3.27 13.28 6.92
CA TYR A 149 1.84 13.56 6.78
C TYR A 149 1.48 14.33 5.50
N TRP A 150 2.37 15.22 5.08
CA TRP A 150 2.19 16.04 3.89
C TRP A 150 3.01 15.49 2.75
N TRP A 151 2.45 15.54 1.55
CA TRP A 151 3.20 15.33 0.33
C TRP A 151 4.39 16.30 0.28
N GLU A 152 5.55 15.81 -0.17
CA GLU A 152 6.77 16.61 -0.24
C GLU A 152 6.77 17.47 -1.50
N ASP A 153 6.30 16.90 -2.62
CA ASP A 153 6.23 17.56 -3.91
C ASP A 153 4.80 17.64 -4.45
N ASP A 154 4.46 18.83 -4.93
CA ASP A 154 3.24 19.15 -5.67
C ASP A 154 3.62 19.40 -7.13
N ILE A 155 3.63 18.34 -7.93
CA ILE A 155 4.20 18.35 -9.28
C ILE A 155 3.21 18.93 -10.30
N LYS A 156 1.93 18.53 -10.23
CA LYS A 156 0.89 19.00 -11.16
C LYS A 156 -0.46 19.15 -10.45
N GLY A 157 -1.23 20.17 -10.85
CA GLY A 157 -2.61 20.37 -10.41
C GLY A 157 -2.76 21.14 -9.09
N LYS A 158 -1.73 21.90 -8.69
CA LYS A 158 -1.76 22.76 -7.50
C LYS A 158 -2.97 23.68 -7.51
N GLY A 159 -3.68 23.74 -6.39
CA GLY A 159 -4.88 24.56 -6.22
C GLY A 159 -6.19 23.88 -6.62
N ARG A 160 -6.16 22.65 -7.14
CA ARG A 160 -7.37 21.84 -7.34
C ARG A 160 -8.13 21.68 -6.02
N THR A 161 -9.44 21.85 -6.10
CA THR A 161 -10.42 21.73 -5.03
C THR A 161 -11.34 20.52 -5.30
N ILE A 162 -12.16 20.15 -4.31
CA ILE A 162 -13.16 19.09 -4.51
C ILE A 162 -14.31 19.52 -5.45
N GLU A 163 -14.54 20.83 -5.59
CA GLU A 163 -15.54 21.39 -6.50
C GLU A 163 -15.15 21.22 -7.98
N ASP A 164 -13.86 20.97 -8.26
CA ASP A 164 -13.36 20.71 -9.61
C ASP A 164 -13.67 19.28 -10.10
N GLY A 165 -14.46 18.51 -9.34
CA GLY A 165 -15.01 17.21 -9.73
C GLY A 165 -14.40 16.00 -9.02
N ALA A 166 -15.03 14.85 -9.25
CA ALA A 166 -14.59 13.57 -8.71
C ALA A 166 -13.26 13.12 -9.32
N ASN A 167 -12.45 12.40 -8.53
CA ASN A 167 -11.12 11.95 -8.92
C ASN A 167 -11.03 10.42 -8.91
N TYR A 168 -10.49 9.87 -10.00
CA TYR A 168 -9.91 8.54 -10.02
C TYR A 168 -8.47 8.63 -9.54
N ARG A 169 -8.23 8.31 -8.27
CA ARG A 169 -6.94 8.56 -7.59
C ARG A 169 -6.10 7.31 -7.58
N TRP A 170 -5.14 7.23 -8.50
CA TRP A 170 -4.22 6.11 -8.60
C TRP A 170 -2.99 6.37 -7.72
N ASN A 171 -2.95 5.69 -6.57
CA ASN A 171 -1.85 5.74 -5.62
C ASN A 171 -0.88 4.57 -5.90
N VAL A 172 0.42 4.87 -5.89
CA VAL A 172 1.48 3.96 -6.31
C VAL A 172 2.65 4.04 -5.32
N ALA A 173 3.21 2.90 -4.94
CA ALA A 173 4.55 2.83 -4.38
C ALA A 173 5.51 2.17 -5.36
N ILE A 174 6.69 2.77 -5.54
CA ILE A 174 7.72 2.37 -6.50
C ILE A 174 9.02 2.11 -5.76
N GLY A 175 9.67 0.99 -6.06
CA GLY A 175 11.02 0.66 -5.64
C GLY A 175 11.88 0.25 -6.82
N TYR A 176 13.20 0.47 -6.72
CA TYR A 176 14.12 0.09 -7.80
C TYR A 176 14.60 -1.36 -7.65
N PRO A 177 14.95 -2.03 -8.77
CA PRO A 177 15.55 -3.36 -8.75
C PRO A 177 16.88 -3.37 -8.01
N GLU A 178 17.29 -4.54 -7.54
CA GLU A 178 18.62 -4.73 -6.97
C GLU A 178 19.71 -4.33 -7.98
N GLY A 179 20.72 -3.58 -7.53
CA GLY A 179 21.80 -3.08 -8.38
C GLY A 179 21.52 -1.75 -9.09
N VAL A 180 20.28 -1.24 -9.08
CA VAL A 180 19.96 0.11 -9.56
C VAL A 180 20.14 1.10 -8.42
N SER A 181 20.96 2.14 -8.63
CA SER A 181 21.18 3.17 -7.60
C SER A 181 19.96 4.08 -7.46
N ALA A 182 19.80 4.70 -6.29
CA ALA A 182 18.72 5.66 -6.08
C ALA A 182 18.79 6.81 -7.08
N GLU A 183 19.99 7.30 -7.42
CA GLU A 183 20.18 8.37 -8.38
C GLU A 183 19.78 7.97 -9.81
N GLU A 184 20.13 6.76 -10.25
CA GLU A 184 19.73 6.26 -11.56
C GLU A 184 18.20 6.08 -11.64
N GLY A 185 17.61 5.49 -10.61
CA GLY A 185 16.17 5.28 -10.53
C GLY A 185 15.40 6.60 -10.46
N ASP A 186 15.85 7.55 -9.64
CA ASP A 186 15.23 8.88 -9.50
C ASP A 186 15.29 9.63 -10.82
N ARG A 187 16.44 9.59 -11.52
CA ARG A 187 16.53 10.18 -12.86
C ARG A 187 15.51 9.59 -13.81
N TRP A 188 15.38 8.25 -13.86
CA TRP A 188 14.37 7.60 -14.69
C TRP A 188 12.94 8.02 -14.31
N LEU A 189 12.61 8.05 -13.01
CA LEU A 189 11.27 8.39 -12.55
C LEU A 189 10.92 9.85 -12.85
N PHE A 190 11.78 10.79 -12.48
CA PHE A 190 11.50 12.22 -12.55
C PHE A 190 11.76 12.84 -13.94
N GLU A 191 12.72 12.32 -14.72
CA GLU A 191 13.07 12.90 -16.02
C GLU A 191 12.43 12.17 -17.21
N GLU A 192 12.01 10.90 -17.05
CA GLU A 192 11.42 10.12 -18.14
C GLU A 192 9.94 9.81 -17.88
N VAL A 193 9.61 9.26 -16.71
CA VAL A 193 8.24 8.77 -16.41
C VAL A 193 7.28 9.92 -16.11
N ILE A 194 7.56 10.72 -15.07
CA ILE A 194 6.65 11.78 -14.61
C ILE A 194 6.30 12.77 -15.73
N PRO A 195 7.22 13.20 -16.61
CA PRO A 195 6.90 14.09 -17.72
C PRO A 195 5.82 13.57 -18.67
N VAL A 196 5.68 12.25 -18.85
CA VAL A 196 4.58 11.65 -19.65
C VAL A 196 3.22 11.95 -19.00
N PHE A 197 3.12 11.79 -17.68
CA PHE A 197 1.90 12.09 -16.92
C PHE A 197 1.67 13.60 -16.80
N GLU A 198 2.74 14.38 -16.67
CA GLU A 198 2.66 15.83 -16.58
C GLU A 198 2.11 16.44 -17.88
N ALA A 199 2.53 15.92 -19.04
CA ALA A 199 2.03 16.34 -20.35
C ALA A 199 0.61 15.88 -20.66
N ALA A 200 0.13 14.79 -20.04
CA ALA A 200 -1.18 14.21 -20.34
C ALA A 200 -2.34 15.07 -19.79
N PRO A 201 -3.25 15.59 -20.63
CA PRO A 201 -4.41 16.36 -20.15
C PRO A 201 -5.37 15.53 -19.29
N GLU A 202 -5.38 14.21 -19.45
CA GLU A 202 -6.19 13.28 -18.66
C GLU A 202 -5.70 13.18 -17.21
N CYS A 203 -4.41 13.46 -16.96
CA CYS A 203 -3.83 13.48 -15.62
C CYS A 203 -4.00 14.85 -14.98
N THR A 204 -4.82 14.96 -13.93
CA THR A 204 -5.20 16.24 -13.32
C THR A 204 -4.37 16.59 -12.10
N ARG A 205 -3.70 15.62 -11.48
CA ARG A 205 -2.89 15.80 -10.27
C ARG A 205 -1.71 14.85 -10.24
N ILE A 206 -0.55 15.34 -9.79
CA ILE A 206 0.61 14.51 -9.45
C ILE A 206 1.16 14.98 -8.11
N LEU A 207 1.23 14.06 -7.15
CA LEU A 207 1.76 14.25 -5.79
C LEU A 207 2.84 13.22 -5.53
N HIS A 208 3.86 13.58 -4.77
CA HIS A 208 5.00 12.71 -4.48
C HIS A 208 5.56 12.90 -3.07
N SER A 209 6.03 11.80 -2.47
CA SER A 209 6.85 11.77 -1.26
C SER A 209 7.83 10.61 -1.29
N LYS A 210 9.01 10.81 -0.70
CA LYS A 210 9.95 9.72 -0.43
C LYS A 210 9.45 8.82 0.70
N VAL A 211 9.72 7.53 0.57
CA VAL A 211 9.47 6.55 1.63
C VAL A 211 10.50 6.75 2.74
N LYS A 212 10.03 6.79 4.00
CA LYS A 212 10.86 6.84 5.21
C LYS A 212 11.43 5.45 5.51
N LYS A 213 12.42 5.06 4.73
CA LYS A 213 13.05 3.72 4.79
C LYS A 213 13.68 3.40 6.13
N GLU A 214 14.05 4.42 6.90
CA GLU A 214 14.60 4.29 8.26
C GLU A 214 13.61 3.70 9.27
N ILE A 215 12.30 3.68 8.98
CA ILE A 215 11.27 3.18 9.90
C ILE A 215 11.19 1.65 9.91
N ASN A 216 11.12 1.04 8.73
CA ASN A 216 10.92 -0.40 8.58
C ASN A 216 11.64 -1.02 7.36
N GLY A 217 12.69 -0.36 6.86
CA GLY A 217 13.36 -0.72 5.61
C GLY A 217 12.60 -0.33 4.34
N GLY A 218 11.45 0.35 4.46
CA GLY A 218 10.63 0.86 3.36
C GLY A 218 9.97 -0.22 2.51
N SER A 219 9.95 -1.48 2.96
CA SER A 219 9.45 -2.64 2.19
C SER A 219 10.02 -2.73 0.77
N GLY A 220 11.25 -2.26 0.56
CA GLY A 220 11.90 -2.25 -0.75
C GLY A 220 11.37 -1.21 -1.75
N MET A 221 10.58 -0.22 -1.26
CA MET A 221 10.06 0.92 -2.01
C MET A 221 10.86 2.20 -1.67
N GLU A 222 10.94 3.11 -2.64
CA GLU A 222 11.66 4.38 -2.56
C GLU A 222 10.69 5.58 -2.56
N HIS A 223 9.61 5.50 -3.35
CA HIS A 223 8.69 6.62 -3.58
C HIS A 223 7.24 6.20 -3.44
N ILE A 224 6.41 7.12 -2.95
CA ILE A 224 4.96 7.06 -3.07
C ILE A 224 4.52 8.22 -3.96
N LEU A 225 3.70 7.91 -4.96
CA LEU A 225 3.09 8.89 -5.85
C LEU A 225 1.57 8.73 -5.87
N GLU A 226 0.88 9.82 -6.15
CA GLU A 226 -0.55 9.79 -6.44
C GLU A 226 -0.85 10.58 -7.71
N PHE A 227 -1.36 9.87 -8.72
CA PHE A 227 -1.78 10.41 -10.00
C PHE A 227 -3.30 10.43 -10.05
N TRP A 228 -3.90 11.58 -10.38
CA TRP A 228 -5.36 11.66 -10.50
C TRP A 228 -5.78 11.75 -11.95
N PHE A 229 -6.90 11.10 -12.25
CA PHE A 229 -7.56 11.10 -13.53
C PHE A 229 -9.05 11.37 -13.32
N GLU A 230 -9.79 11.62 -14.40
CA GLU A 230 -11.25 11.68 -14.32
C GLU A 230 -11.86 10.28 -14.12
N ASN A 231 -11.26 9.26 -14.75
CA ASN A 231 -11.81 7.90 -14.80
C ASN A 231 -10.74 6.88 -15.27
N GLN A 232 -11.15 5.61 -15.33
CA GLN A 232 -10.31 4.50 -15.80
C GLN A 232 -9.81 4.69 -17.24
N SER A 233 -10.59 5.31 -18.13
CA SER A 233 -10.17 5.53 -19.52
C SER A 233 -9.03 6.54 -19.61
N GLY A 234 -9.09 7.62 -18.84
CA GLY A 234 -7.98 8.58 -18.71
C GLY A 234 -6.74 7.92 -18.11
N TRP A 235 -6.92 7.11 -17.06
CA TRP A 235 -5.84 6.30 -16.51
C TRP A 235 -5.20 5.39 -17.56
N TYR A 236 -5.99 4.64 -18.34
CA TYR A 236 -5.44 3.71 -19.35
C TYR A 236 -4.72 4.46 -20.47
N GLN A 237 -5.31 5.55 -20.95
CA GLN A 237 -4.71 6.38 -21.99
C GLN A 237 -3.35 6.93 -21.58
N THR A 238 -3.19 7.36 -20.32
CA THR A 238 -1.90 7.86 -19.84
C THR A 238 -0.97 6.73 -19.40
N ALA A 239 -1.38 5.91 -18.43
CA ALA A 239 -0.51 4.93 -17.78
C ALA A 239 -0.15 3.74 -18.68
N VAL A 240 -0.95 3.45 -19.73
CA VAL A 240 -0.71 2.35 -20.65
C VAL A 240 -0.34 2.85 -22.05
N GLU A 241 -1.19 3.65 -22.70
CA GLU A 241 -0.95 4.05 -24.10
C GLU A 241 0.19 5.06 -24.23
N ALA A 242 0.16 6.16 -23.47
CA ALA A 242 1.18 7.20 -23.56
C ALA A 242 2.55 6.72 -23.11
N THR A 243 2.63 5.79 -22.14
CA THR A 243 3.89 5.24 -21.64
C THR A 243 4.56 4.25 -22.60
N LYS A 244 3.91 3.83 -23.71
CA LYS A 244 4.56 3.02 -24.77
C LYS A 244 5.73 3.73 -25.43
N THR A 245 5.81 5.05 -25.35
CA THR A 245 6.95 5.82 -25.85
C THR A 245 8.16 5.75 -24.94
N LEU A 246 8.01 5.29 -23.69
CA LEU A 246 9.13 5.16 -22.76
C LEU A 246 10.09 4.09 -23.25
N LYS A 247 11.37 4.46 -23.30
CA LYS A 247 12.43 3.51 -23.63
C LYS A 247 12.56 2.50 -22.49
N LYS A 248 12.50 1.20 -22.82
CA LYS A 248 12.73 0.11 -21.87
C LYS A 248 14.13 0.24 -21.24
N PRO A 249 14.23 0.41 -19.91
CA PRO A 249 15.52 0.44 -19.21
C PRO A 249 16.24 -0.91 -19.29
N ALA A 250 17.56 -0.92 -19.14
CA ALA A 250 18.34 -2.16 -19.15
C ALA A 250 18.01 -3.09 -17.97
N TRP A 251 17.58 -2.53 -16.84
CA TRP A 251 17.17 -3.25 -15.63
C TRP A 251 15.71 -3.70 -15.62
N ALA A 252 14.98 -3.52 -16.73
CA ALA A 252 13.56 -3.81 -16.81
C ALA A 252 13.22 -5.27 -16.47
N GLN A 253 12.28 -5.46 -15.55
CA GLN A 253 11.77 -6.75 -15.07
C GLN A 253 10.49 -7.19 -15.80
N GLN A 254 10.01 -6.36 -16.72
CA GLN A 254 8.90 -6.64 -17.66
C GLN A 254 9.04 -5.77 -18.92
N ASP A 255 8.28 -6.05 -19.97
CA ASP A 255 8.48 -5.44 -21.29
C ASP A 255 7.93 -4.01 -21.45
N GLN A 256 6.94 -3.64 -20.63
CA GLN A 256 6.25 -2.35 -20.72
C GLN A 256 6.26 -1.63 -19.37
N PHE A 257 6.05 -0.32 -19.38
CA PHE A 257 5.98 0.51 -18.17
C PHE A 257 4.96 -0.04 -17.17
N PRO A 258 5.34 -0.46 -15.96
CA PRO A 258 6.37 0.21 -15.17
C PRO A 258 7.78 -0.37 -15.27
N PHE A 259 8.03 -1.38 -16.10
CA PHE A 259 9.33 -2.08 -16.20
C PHE A 259 9.79 -2.73 -14.89
N LEU A 260 8.92 -2.80 -13.89
CA LEU A 260 9.21 -3.26 -12.53
C LEU A 260 8.34 -4.47 -12.20
N LYS A 261 8.84 -5.39 -11.38
CA LYS A 261 8.09 -6.59 -11.00
C LYS A 261 6.82 -6.19 -10.21
N PRO A 262 5.61 -6.54 -10.67
CA PRO A 262 4.38 -6.17 -9.99
C PRO A 262 4.33 -6.76 -8.58
N TYR A 263 3.73 -6.03 -7.64
CA TYR A 263 3.63 -6.32 -6.20
C TYR A 263 4.95 -6.33 -5.41
N HIS A 264 6.10 -6.35 -6.08
CA HIS A 264 7.42 -6.33 -5.44
C HIS A 264 8.10 -4.97 -5.52
N LYS A 265 8.07 -4.35 -6.70
CA LYS A 265 8.77 -3.10 -7.02
C LYS A 265 7.85 -2.02 -7.58
N PHE A 266 6.64 -2.41 -7.94
CA PHE A 266 5.56 -1.49 -8.28
C PHE A 266 4.26 -2.08 -7.75
N ILE A 267 3.60 -1.35 -6.87
CA ILE A 267 2.32 -1.75 -6.27
C ILE A 267 1.40 -0.54 -6.27
N SER A 268 0.11 -0.78 -6.55
CA SER A 268 -0.79 0.34 -6.76
C SER A 268 -2.24 0.04 -6.40
N VAL A 269 -3.03 1.09 -6.31
CA VAL A 269 -4.47 1.03 -6.08
C VAL A 269 -5.12 2.29 -6.62
N ALA A 270 -6.31 2.17 -7.21
CA ALA A 270 -7.14 3.33 -7.53
C ALA A 270 -8.29 3.45 -6.54
N VAL A 271 -8.48 4.63 -5.96
CA VAL A 271 -9.49 4.87 -4.92
C VAL A 271 -10.31 6.12 -5.23
N ALA A 272 -11.48 6.22 -4.59
CA ALA A 272 -12.32 7.42 -4.62
C ALA A 272 -11.74 8.52 -3.70
N ASP A 273 -12.28 9.74 -3.83
CA ASP A 273 -11.97 10.87 -2.94
C ASP A 273 -12.35 10.65 -1.47
N PHE A 274 -13.29 9.74 -1.23
CA PHE A 274 -13.93 9.55 0.06
C PHE A 274 -14.07 8.06 0.39
N THR A 275 -14.05 7.77 1.69
CA THR A 275 -14.37 6.44 2.22
C THR A 275 -15.30 6.53 3.43
N MET A 276 -16.25 5.61 3.50
CA MET A 276 -17.08 5.42 4.69
C MET A 276 -16.28 4.79 5.85
N ALA A 277 -15.20 4.07 5.56
CA ALA A 277 -14.39 3.35 6.54
C ALA A 277 -13.29 4.25 7.15
N ASN A 278 -13.70 5.40 7.71
CA ASN A 278 -12.87 6.18 8.62
C ASN A 278 -13.02 5.61 10.05
N ASN A 279 -12.22 4.60 10.36
CA ASN A 279 -12.54 3.59 11.37
C ASN A 279 -12.58 4.14 12.80
N LEU A 280 -11.72 5.10 13.16
CA LEU A 280 -11.75 5.72 14.49
C LEU A 280 -13.04 6.51 14.76
N VAL A 281 -13.77 6.91 13.71
CA VAL A 281 -14.99 7.71 13.83
C VAL A 281 -16.25 6.89 13.54
N ASN A 282 -16.20 6.03 12.53
CA ASN A 282 -17.39 5.43 11.93
C ASN A 282 -17.60 3.95 12.29
N TYR A 283 -16.66 3.32 13.02
CA TYR A 283 -16.80 1.90 13.36
C TYR A 283 -17.75 1.70 14.55
N HIS A 284 -18.91 1.10 14.30
CA HIS A 284 -19.92 0.78 15.32
C HIS A 284 -20.08 -0.73 15.54
N GLY A 285 -19.01 -1.49 15.29
CA GLY A 285 -19.02 -2.95 15.33
C GLY A 285 -19.49 -3.59 14.03
N TYR A 286 -19.29 -4.90 13.92
CA TYR A 286 -19.72 -5.69 12.76
C TYR A 286 -21.21 -6.02 12.83
N ILE A 287 -22.05 -5.08 12.39
CA ILE A 287 -23.51 -5.24 12.35
C ILE A 287 -23.91 -5.94 11.03
N PRO A 288 -24.39 -7.20 11.05
CA PRO A 288 -24.72 -7.94 9.82
C PRO A 288 -26.06 -7.46 9.21
N ARG A 289 -26.19 -7.62 7.88
CA ARG A 289 -27.44 -7.42 7.15
C ARG A 289 -28.54 -8.38 7.65
N ARG A 290 -29.77 -7.89 7.74
CA ARG A 290 -30.97 -8.66 8.10
C ARG A 290 -31.74 -9.16 6.87
#